data_AF-A0A383VCB7-F1
#
_entry.id   AF-A0A383VCB7-F1
#
_cell.length_a   1.000
_cell.length_b   1.000
_cell.length_c   1.000
_cell.angle_alpha   90.00
_cell.angle_beta   90.00
_cell.angle_gamma   90.00
#
_symmetry.space_group_name_H-M   'P 1'
#
loop_
_entity.id
_entity.type
_entity.pdbx_description
1 polymer ?
#
loop_
_entity_poly.entity_id
_entity_poly.type
_entity_poly.pdbx_seq_one_letter_code
_entity_poly.pdbx_strand_id
1 'polypeptide(L)'
;MAAGIMQLQRQGCRVIVDDIMYPAEAQFSPGILVQAIEKVKSLGVAYFTAGGNEDGTAIDFQSRWATITDPATGEALGSGHVWAPTFSGSMADMFLEIKIKRQDYPRSVDIHLQWNQPFFRNTLGLAGPLSDVHLYVCDKPVTSWQQLDPFLPSRDKICDVYYDTPIGYEPFWPSDLVDHNGEEPPPGAISLGGTQDAAEAVSFFVTPSNSPGKFLSKFLFIQHVDTYQGQWDAPANSNLALKIFWSGDERNNILVPPRQWGGRYLRNGSTTAAHGNTPGAMSICAVDYRNTPAYGVSPAVAEDFSGQGITPIYHDAQGAALPVPVRYLKPDVCAPQNTGNSAAGTSALSKADY
;
A
#
# COMPACT_ATOMS: atom_id res chain seq x y z
N MET A 1 -5.96 -0.46 18.01
CA MET A 1 -6.22 -1.91 17.86
C MET A 1 -5.29 -2.81 18.70
N ALA A 2 -3.95 -2.66 18.65
CA ALA A 2 -3.01 -3.57 19.35
C ALA A 2 -3.28 -3.74 20.87
N ALA A 3 -3.60 -2.63 21.57
CA ALA A 3 -4.00 -2.69 22.98
C ALA A 3 -5.29 -3.52 23.20
N GLY A 4 -6.24 -3.45 22.27
CA GLY A 4 -7.48 -4.23 22.28
C GLY A 4 -7.23 -5.73 22.16
N ILE A 5 -6.33 -6.15 21.26
CA ILE A 5 -5.91 -7.56 21.13
C ILE A 5 -5.40 -8.10 22.47
N MET A 6 -4.51 -7.35 23.14
CA MET A 6 -3.98 -7.72 24.46
C MET A 6 -5.05 -7.67 25.57
N GLN A 7 -6.07 -6.83 25.45
CA GLN A 7 -7.16 -6.76 26.42
C GLN A 7 -8.10 -7.96 26.27
N LEU A 8 -8.45 -8.36 25.05
CA LEU A 8 -9.25 -9.56 24.79
C LEU A 8 -8.57 -10.81 25.37
N GLN A 9 -7.27 -10.97 25.15
CA GLN A 9 -6.50 -12.07 25.73
C GLN A 9 -6.56 -12.04 27.27
N ARG A 10 -6.40 -10.87 27.91
CA ARG A 10 -6.48 -10.71 29.36
C ARG A 10 -7.89 -10.99 29.92
N GLN A 11 -8.93 -10.78 29.12
CA GLN A 11 -10.30 -11.14 29.45
C GLN A 11 -10.62 -12.64 29.21
N GLY A 12 -9.63 -13.42 28.79
CA GLY A 12 -9.76 -14.87 28.62
C GLY A 12 -10.19 -15.31 27.23
N CYS A 13 -10.27 -14.40 26.25
CA CYS A 13 -10.52 -14.77 24.86
C CYS A 13 -9.42 -15.74 24.37
N ARG A 14 -9.84 -16.88 23.84
CA ARG A 14 -8.96 -17.90 23.24
C ARG A 14 -8.98 -17.88 21.72
N VAL A 15 -9.96 -17.19 21.14
CA VAL A 15 -10.10 -16.93 19.72
C VAL A 15 -10.35 -15.44 19.56
N ILE A 16 -9.59 -14.80 18.68
CA ILE A 16 -9.77 -13.40 18.28
C ILE A 16 -9.92 -13.40 16.76
N VAL A 17 -10.91 -12.66 16.26
CA VAL A 17 -11.16 -12.49 14.83
C VAL A 17 -11.14 -10.98 14.56
N ASP A 18 -10.36 -10.57 13.57
CA ASP A 18 -10.50 -9.25 12.95
C ASP A 18 -11.00 -9.38 11.50
N ASP A 19 -11.64 -8.32 11.03
CA ASP A 19 -12.20 -8.20 9.68
C ASP A 19 -11.76 -6.90 9.00
N ILE A 20 -10.63 -6.32 9.43
CA ILE A 20 -10.16 -5.00 8.97
C ILE A 20 -8.68 -5.05 8.66
N MET A 21 -8.31 -4.64 7.45
CA MET A 21 -6.94 -4.31 7.07
C MET A 21 -6.64 -2.83 7.36
N TYR A 22 -5.42 -2.51 7.79
CA TYR A 22 -4.95 -1.12 7.89
C TYR A 22 -3.85 -0.88 6.86
N PRO A 23 -4.11 -0.04 5.84
CA PRO A 23 -3.12 0.24 4.80
C PRO A 23 -1.81 0.86 5.32
N ALA A 24 -1.89 1.61 6.43
CA ALA A 24 -0.77 2.26 7.10
C ALA A 24 -0.08 1.38 8.17
N GLU A 25 -0.14 0.05 8.04
CA GLU A 25 0.70 -0.85 8.84
C GLU A 25 2.02 -1.16 8.14
N ALA A 26 3.03 -1.50 8.94
CA ALA A 26 4.30 -2.00 8.46
C ALA A 26 4.12 -3.28 7.62
N GLN A 27 4.39 -3.19 6.32
CA GLN A 27 4.24 -4.33 5.42
C GLN A 27 5.53 -5.14 5.24
N PHE A 28 6.67 -4.49 5.41
CA PHE A 28 8.01 -5.08 5.21
C PHE A 28 8.72 -5.40 6.52
N SER A 29 8.08 -5.18 7.66
CA SER A 29 8.58 -5.44 9.00
C SER A 29 7.42 -5.69 9.98
N PRO A 30 7.63 -6.43 11.09
CA PRO A 30 6.61 -6.64 12.11
C PRO A 30 6.26 -5.36 12.90
N GLY A 31 5.17 -4.70 12.52
CA GLY A 31 4.61 -3.55 13.25
C GLY A 31 4.01 -3.92 14.62
N ILE A 32 3.53 -2.92 15.37
CA ILE A 32 2.97 -3.11 16.73
C ILE A 32 1.78 -4.11 16.77
N LEU A 33 1.01 -4.19 15.69
CA LEU A 33 -0.13 -5.11 15.57
C LEU A 33 0.35 -6.55 15.42
N VAL A 34 1.30 -6.78 14.53
CA VAL A 34 1.97 -8.08 14.38
C VAL A 34 2.56 -8.53 15.72
N GLN A 35 3.26 -7.64 16.43
CA GLN A 35 3.84 -7.96 17.75
C GLN A 35 2.78 -8.35 18.78
N ALA A 36 1.63 -7.66 18.82
CA ALA A 36 0.52 -8.01 19.69
C ALA A 36 -0.08 -9.38 19.34
N ILE A 37 -0.23 -9.68 18.06
CA ILE A 37 -0.74 -10.97 17.56
C ILE A 37 0.20 -12.12 17.94
N GLU A 38 1.49 -11.99 17.65
CA GLU A 38 2.50 -12.98 18.04
C GLU A 38 2.50 -13.16 19.57
N LYS A 39 2.32 -12.07 20.33
CA LYS A 39 2.23 -12.15 21.78
C LYS A 39 1.02 -12.96 22.25
N VAL A 40 -0.19 -12.69 21.76
CA VAL A 40 -1.37 -13.45 22.20
C VAL A 40 -1.34 -14.90 21.71
N LYS A 41 -0.78 -15.18 20.53
CA LYS A 41 -0.51 -16.55 20.10
C LYS A 41 0.43 -17.29 21.03
N SER A 42 1.51 -16.65 21.49
CA SER A 42 2.42 -17.22 22.49
C SER A 42 1.71 -17.57 23.81
N LEU A 43 0.53 -17.00 24.06
CA LEU A 43 -0.33 -17.24 25.23
C LEU A 43 -1.49 -18.21 24.92
N GLY A 44 -1.45 -18.90 23.78
CA GLY A 44 -2.43 -19.91 23.37
C GLY A 44 -3.72 -19.35 22.78
N VAL A 45 -3.71 -18.12 22.25
CA VAL A 45 -4.85 -17.53 21.52
C VAL A 45 -4.72 -17.84 20.04
N ALA A 46 -5.79 -18.35 19.42
CA ALA A 46 -5.90 -18.42 17.97
C ALA A 46 -6.35 -17.05 17.44
N TYR A 47 -5.66 -16.54 16.42
CA TYR A 47 -5.97 -15.25 15.81
C TYR A 47 -6.34 -15.46 14.33
N PHE A 48 -7.50 -14.96 13.92
CA PHE A 48 -7.98 -15.02 12.55
C PHE A 48 -8.18 -13.60 12.02
N THR A 49 -7.88 -13.40 10.74
CA THR A 49 -7.99 -12.09 10.09
C THR A 49 -8.46 -12.27 8.65
N ALA A 50 -9.13 -11.25 8.10
CA ALA A 50 -9.45 -11.21 6.69
C ALA A 50 -8.16 -11.23 5.85
N GLY A 51 -8.13 -12.01 4.76
CA GLY A 51 -6.99 -12.05 3.83
C GLY A 51 -6.84 -10.79 2.97
N GLY A 52 -7.80 -9.88 3.05
CA GLY A 52 -7.91 -8.70 2.21
C GLY A 52 -8.76 -8.92 0.96
N ASN A 53 -9.32 -7.83 0.45
CA ASN A 53 -10.09 -7.74 -0.78
C ASN A 53 -9.34 -6.82 -1.75
N GLU A 54 -8.06 -7.09 -1.98
CA GLU A 54 -7.21 -6.24 -2.81
C GLU A 54 -6.40 -7.04 -3.83
N ASP A 55 -6.65 -8.34 -4.05
CA ASP A 55 -5.97 -9.08 -5.12
C ASP A 55 -6.09 -8.38 -6.48
N GLY A 56 -5.01 -8.39 -7.25
CA GLY A 56 -4.90 -7.63 -8.50
C GLY A 56 -4.57 -6.15 -8.34
N THR A 57 -4.58 -5.60 -7.12
CA THR A 57 -4.39 -4.15 -6.91
C THR A 57 -2.99 -3.73 -6.50
N ALA A 58 -2.03 -4.65 -6.36
CA ALA A 58 -0.68 -4.31 -5.94
C ALA A 58 0.36 -4.46 -7.06
N ILE A 59 1.36 -3.60 -6.98
CA ILE A 59 2.61 -3.66 -7.74
C ILE A 59 3.75 -3.74 -6.72
N ASP A 60 4.42 -4.90 -6.72
CA ASP A 60 5.65 -5.09 -5.98
C ASP A 60 6.84 -4.93 -6.94
N PHE A 61 7.84 -4.15 -6.54
CA PHE A 61 9.11 -4.16 -7.23
C PHE A 61 10.27 -3.87 -6.30
N GLN A 62 11.45 -4.28 -6.76
CA GLN A 62 12.71 -3.94 -6.11
C GLN A 62 13.58 -3.23 -7.12
N SER A 63 14.12 -2.08 -6.71
CA SER A 63 15.06 -1.32 -7.51
C SER A 63 16.17 -0.76 -6.64
N ARG A 64 17.29 -0.43 -7.26
CA ARG A 64 18.34 0.35 -6.59
C ARG A 64 18.03 1.83 -6.81
N TRP A 65 18.42 2.65 -5.85
CA TRP A 65 18.49 4.08 -6.02
C TRP A 65 19.46 4.42 -7.15
N ALA A 66 18.99 5.18 -8.15
CA ALA A 66 19.81 5.67 -9.24
C ALA A 66 19.90 7.19 -9.18
N THR A 67 21.12 7.73 -9.34
CA THR A 67 21.33 9.17 -9.40
C THR A 67 20.59 9.75 -10.59
N ILE A 68 19.89 10.86 -10.34
CA ILE A 68 19.10 11.52 -11.35
C ILE A 68 19.87 12.71 -11.92
N THR A 69 20.01 12.77 -13.25
CA THR A 69 20.58 13.91 -13.99
C THR A 69 19.51 14.62 -14.82
N ASP A 70 19.60 15.94 -15.00
CA ASP A 70 18.67 16.73 -15.82
C ASP A 70 18.70 16.29 -17.28
N PRO A 71 17.57 15.86 -17.86
CA PRO A 71 17.53 15.51 -19.27
C PRO A 71 17.90 16.70 -20.18
N ALA A 72 17.64 17.93 -19.74
CA ALA A 72 17.92 19.15 -20.49
C ALA A 72 19.36 19.65 -20.33
N THR A 73 19.97 19.50 -19.14
CA THR A 73 21.33 20.04 -18.87
C THR A 73 22.40 18.98 -18.64
N GLY A 74 22.02 17.74 -18.34
CA GLY A 74 22.91 16.66 -17.95
C GLY A 74 23.43 16.76 -16.50
N GLU A 75 23.04 17.78 -15.75
CA GLU A 75 23.52 18.03 -14.38
C GLU A 75 22.75 17.22 -13.35
N ALA A 76 23.41 16.76 -12.29
CA ALA A 76 22.70 16.10 -11.18
C ALA A 76 21.68 17.05 -10.55
N LEU A 77 20.52 16.51 -10.15
CA LEU A 77 19.50 17.28 -9.45
C LEU A 77 19.99 17.77 -8.09
N GLY A 78 20.12 19.10 -7.94
CA GLY A 78 20.43 19.74 -6.66
C GLY A 78 21.87 19.53 -6.17
N SER A 79 22.28 20.35 -5.21
CA SER A 79 23.60 20.24 -4.55
C SER A 79 23.69 19.04 -3.58
N GLY A 80 22.63 18.25 -3.47
CA GLY A 80 22.50 17.05 -2.66
C GLY A 80 21.85 15.99 -3.51
N HIS A 81 22.53 14.87 -3.65
CA HIS A 81 22.21 13.73 -4.49
C HIS A 81 20.73 13.34 -4.39
N VAL A 82 20.04 13.40 -5.53
CA VAL A 82 18.66 12.94 -5.66
C VAL A 82 18.66 11.58 -6.33
N TRP A 83 17.96 10.62 -5.74
CA TRP A 83 17.79 9.30 -6.34
C TRP A 83 16.32 8.95 -6.51
N ALA A 84 16.03 8.17 -7.56
CA ALA A 84 14.72 7.59 -7.77
C ALA A 84 14.87 6.10 -8.08
N PRO A 85 13.84 5.29 -7.80
CA PRO A 85 13.80 3.98 -8.40
C PRO A 85 13.64 4.14 -9.90
N THR A 86 14.55 3.55 -10.67
CA THR A 86 14.29 3.32 -12.10
C THR A 86 13.50 2.04 -12.24
N PHE A 87 12.43 2.06 -13.03
CA PHE A 87 11.63 0.86 -13.25
C PHE A 87 12.33 -0.13 -14.21
N SER A 88 13.31 0.32 -15.00
CA SER A 88 14.10 -0.52 -15.93
C SER A 88 15.62 -0.40 -15.79
N GLY A 89 16.13 0.48 -14.92
CA GLY A 89 17.52 0.94 -14.97
C GLY A 89 17.75 2.14 -15.90
N SER A 90 16.72 2.61 -16.63
CA SER A 90 16.80 3.77 -17.54
C SER A 90 16.08 5.00 -16.99
N MET A 91 16.53 6.18 -17.40
CA MET A 91 15.90 7.46 -17.08
C MET A 91 14.57 7.70 -17.81
N ALA A 92 14.32 7.02 -18.93
CA ALA A 92 13.05 7.08 -19.66
C ALA A 92 11.86 6.50 -18.85
N ASP A 93 12.18 5.90 -17.72
CA ASP A 93 11.44 4.84 -17.07
C ASP A 93 11.38 5.07 -15.55
N MET A 94 11.42 6.33 -15.14
CA MET A 94 11.35 6.77 -13.74
C MET A 94 9.92 7.13 -13.31
N PHE A 95 8.99 7.16 -14.27
CA PHE A 95 7.58 7.46 -14.06
C PHE A 95 6.74 6.19 -14.20
N LEU A 96 5.94 5.89 -13.20
CA LEU A 96 4.88 4.89 -13.30
C LEU A 96 3.59 5.56 -13.78
N GLU A 97 3.16 5.26 -15.00
CA GLU A 97 1.85 5.68 -15.48
C GLU A 97 0.75 4.85 -14.82
N ILE A 98 -0.17 5.53 -14.14
CA ILE A 98 -1.42 4.97 -13.67
C ILE A 98 -2.57 5.59 -14.48
N LYS A 99 -3.50 4.77 -14.95
CA LYS A 99 -4.70 5.21 -15.66
C LYS A 99 -5.90 5.01 -14.78
N ILE A 100 -6.61 6.09 -14.47
CA ILE A 100 -7.73 6.09 -13.54
C ILE A 100 -9.02 6.27 -14.32
N LYS A 101 -9.87 5.25 -14.31
CA LYS A 101 -11.18 5.22 -14.97
C LYS A 101 -12.24 5.77 -14.03
N ARG A 102 -13.10 6.66 -14.52
CA ARG A 102 -14.34 7.00 -13.81
C ARG A 102 -15.39 5.89 -13.99
N GLN A 103 -15.92 5.41 -12.86
CA GLN A 103 -17.17 4.63 -12.80
C GLN A 103 -18.35 5.51 -12.35
N ASP A 104 -19.54 4.93 -12.24
CA ASP A 104 -20.83 5.63 -12.05
C ASP A 104 -20.88 6.57 -10.83
N TYR A 105 -19.94 6.44 -9.89
CA TYR A 105 -19.75 7.35 -8.77
C TYR A 105 -18.32 7.92 -8.76
N PRO A 106 -18.14 9.25 -8.59
CA PRO A 106 -16.83 9.89 -8.50
C PRO A 106 -16.21 9.66 -7.12
N ARG A 107 -15.81 8.43 -6.81
CA ARG A 107 -14.97 8.19 -5.63
C ARG A 107 -13.51 8.43 -5.98
N SER A 108 -12.81 9.14 -5.10
CA SER A 108 -11.36 9.23 -5.14
C SER A 108 -10.75 7.85 -5.00
N VAL A 109 -9.66 7.63 -5.73
CA VAL A 109 -8.91 6.38 -5.66
C VAL A 109 -7.83 6.49 -4.59
N ASP A 110 -7.81 5.56 -3.64
CA ASP A 110 -6.82 5.53 -2.55
C ASP A 110 -5.60 4.70 -2.95
N ILE A 111 -4.43 5.35 -2.98
CA ILE A 111 -3.17 4.75 -3.38
C ILE A 111 -2.22 4.78 -2.19
N HIS A 112 -1.73 3.59 -1.86
CA HIS A 112 -0.84 3.35 -0.73
C HIS A 112 0.55 2.98 -1.23
N LEU A 113 1.55 3.68 -0.71
CA LEU A 113 2.96 3.49 -1.00
C LEU A 113 3.66 2.98 0.26
N GLN A 114 4.45 1.91 0.14
CA GLN A 114 5.21 1.32 1.24
C GLN A 114 6.64 1.01 0.79
N TRP A 115 7.63 1.17 1.68
CA TRP A 115 9.02 0.79 1.38
C TRP A 115 9.72 0.05 2.52
N ASN A 116 10.75 -0.73 2.18
CA ASN A 116 11.47 -1.57 3.14
C ASN A 116 12.45 -0.78 4.02
N GLN A 117 11.93 0.08 4.89
CA GLN A 117 12.69 0.70 5.97
C GLN A 117 12.05 0.42 7.34
N PRO A 118 12.79 0.61 8.45
CA PRO A 118 12.24 0.46 9.79
C PRO A 118 11.06 1.41 10.01
N PHE A 119 9.91 0.88 10.46
CA PHE A 119 8.61 1.59 10.45
C PHE A 119 8.43 2.67 11.55
N PHE A 120 9.41 2.84 12.43
CA PHE A 120 9.29 3.74 13.59
C PHE A 120 10.46 4.70 13.61
N ARG A 121 10.20 6.00 13.61
CA ARG A 121 11.24 7.04 13.81
C ARG A 121 11.83 7.00 15.22
N ASN A 122 12.74 6.07 15.51
CA ASN A 122 13.61 6.01 16.70
C ASN A 122 12.91 6.30 18.06
N THR A 123 11.58 6.21 18.13
CA THR A 123 10.74 6.70 19.23
C THR A 123 10.69 5.74 20.42
N LEU A 124 11.34 4.58 20.28
CA LEU A 124 11.36 3.51 21.26
C LEU A 124 12.76 2.89 21.43
N GLY A 125 13.81 3.59 21.00
CA GLY A 125 15.18 3.04 20.94
C GLY A 125 15.37 1.97 19.85
N LEU A 126 14.47 1.94 18.88
CA LEU A 126 14.49 1.06 17.70
C LEU A 126 15.27 1.73 16.56
N ALA A 127 15.82 0.94 15.64
CA ALA A 127 16.37 1.50 14.42
C ALA A 127 15.28 2.29 13.68
N GLY A 128 15.59 3.52 13.26
CA GLY A 128 14.68 4.35 12.48
C GLY A 128 14.92 4.25 10.97
N PRO A 129 14.03 4.85 10.16
CA PRO A 129 14.27 5.01 8.73
C PRO A 129 15.59 5.75 8.50
N LEU A 130 16.28 5.36 7.44
CA LEU A 130 17.55 5.96 7.03
C LEU A 130 17.35 7.02 5.93
N SER A 131 16.12 7.19 5.46
CA SER A 131 15.79 7.96 4.27
C SER A 131 14.41 8.57 4.39
N ASP A 132 14.23 9.79 3.91
CA ASP A 132 12.91 10.34 3.61
C ASP A 132 12.57 10.09 2.13
N VAL A 133 11.30 10.01 1.80
CA VAL A 133 10.83 9.84 0.42
C VAL A 133 9.81 10.93 0.09
N HIS A 134 9.96 11.54 -1.08
CA HIS A 134 8.95 12.39 -1.69
C HIS A 134 8.25 11.62 -2.81
N LEU A 135 6.93 11.71 -2.84
CA LEU A 135 6.11 11.19 -3.92
C LEU A 135 5.55 12.35 -4.75
N TYR A 136 5.70 12.24 -6.06
CA TYR A 136 5.20 13.20 -7.02
C TYR A 136 4.13 12.55 -7.87
N VAL A 137 3.02 13.26 -8.06
CA VAL A 137 1.93 12.82 -8.93
C VAL A 137 1.74 13.87 -10.02
N CYS A 138 2.12 13.52 -11.25
CA CYS A 138 2.20 14.44 -12.36
C CYS A 138 1.13 14.18 -13.43
N ASP A 139 0.69 15.23 -14.12
CA ASP A 139 -0.24 15.11 -15.27
C ASP A 139 0.43 14.53 -16.52
N LYS A 140 1.76 14.67 -16.62
CA LYS A 140 2.59 14.19 -17.72
C LYS A 140 4.00 13.86 -17.20
N PRO A 141 4.79 13.03 -17.90
CA PRO A 141 6.20 12.86 -17.58
C PRO A 141 6.91 14.22 -17.60
N VAL A 142 7.79 14.46 -16.63
CA VAL A 142 8.56 15.71 -16.61
C VAL A 142 9.67 15.66 -17.65
N THR A 143 10.00 16.81 -18.21
CA THR A 143 11.06 16.98 -19.23
C THR A 143 12.25 17.79 -18.71
N SER A 144 12.09 18.47 -17.57
CA SER A 144 13.16 19.12 -16.81
C SER A 144 12.83 19.01 -15.34
N TRP A 145 13.85 18.89 -14.49
CA TRP A 145 13.60 18.70 -13.08
C TRP A 145 13.17 19.95 -12.32
N GLN A 146 13.34 21.12 -12.93
CA GLN A 146 12.68 22.33 -12.43
C GLN A 146 11.18 22.09 -12.24
N GLN A 147 10.54 21.28 -13.09
CA GLN A 147 9.12 20.94 -12.98
C GLN A 147 8.74 20.15 -11.72
N LEU A 148 9.72 19.60 -10.98
CA LEU A 148 9.55 18.94 -9.69
C LEU A 148 9.89 19.85 -8.51
N ASP A 149 10.43 21.06 -8.73
CA ASP A 149 10.79 21.97 -7.65
C ASP A 149 9.50 22.54 -7.01
N PRO A 150 9.23 22.19 -5.73
CA PRO A 150 8.01 22.61 -5.06
C PRO A 150 7.94 24.12 -4.82
N PHE A 151 9.08 24.82 -4.87
CA PHE A 151 9.22 26.24 -4.61
C PHE A 151 9.13 27.12 -5.87
N LEU A 152 8.99 26.53 -7.06
CA LEU A 152 8.79 27.32 -8.28
C LEU A 152 7.41 27.99 -8.33
N PRO A 153 7.29 29.13 -9.05
CA PRO A 153 6.01 29.78 -9.29
C PRO A 153 4.99 28.85 -9.97
N SER A 154 3.72 28.96 -9.58
CA SER A 154 2.63 28.03 -9.93
C SER A 154 2.36 27.77 -11.42
N ARG A 155 2.90 28.59 -12.34
CA ARG A 155 2.58 28.51 -13.78
C ARG A 155 3.30 27.38 -14.52
N ASP A 156 4.35 26.81 -13.91
CA ASP A 156 5.14 25.70 -14.48
C ASP A 156 4.97 24.37 -13.70
N LYS A 157 4.15 24.36 -12.65
CA LYS A 157 3.86 23.17 -11.84
C LYS A 157 3.01 22.18 -12.64
N ILE A 158 3.55 20.97 -12.84
CA ILE A 158 2.86 19.86 -13.53
C ILE A 158 2.70 18.63 -12.62
N CYS A 159 3.18 18.74 -11.37
CA CYS A 159 3.17 17.69 -10.37
C CYS A 159 2.71 18.26 -9.02
N ASP A 160 1.88 17.48 -8.34
CA ASP A 160 1.63 17.64 -6.90
C ASP A 160 2.69 16.85 -6.13
N VAL A 161 3.17 17.40 -5.01
CA VAL A 161 4.26 16.84 -4.20
C VAL A 161 3.73 16.43 -2.83
N TYR A 162 4.04 15.20 -2.45
CA TYR A 162 3.68 14.58 -1.18
C TYR A 162 4.94 14.29 -0.40
N TYR A 163 5.06 14.97 0.74
CA TYR A 163 6.16 14.80 1.68
C TYR A 163 5.78 13.76 2.72
N ASP A 164 6.73 12.88 3.07
CA ASP A 164 6.72 12.27 4.40
C ASP A 164 7.00 13.37 5.43
N THR A 165 5.96 13.94 6.04
CA THR A 165 6.17 14.96 7.08
C THR A 165 6.53 14.29 8.41
N PRO A 166 7.49 14.85 9.18
CA PRO A 166 7.78 14.36 10.52
C PRO A 166 6.53 14.40 11.41
N ILE A 167 6.41 13.40 12.29
CA ILE A 167 5.46 13.31 13.41
C ILE A 167 5.13 14.72 13.96
N GLY A 168 3.86 15.15 13.84
CA GLY A 168 3.39 16.37 14.52
C GLY A 168 2.34 17.24 13.81
N TYR A 169 1.92 16.93 12.57
CA TYR A 169 0.80 17.63 11.94
C TYR A 169 -0.47 16.77 11.96
N GLU A 170 -1.58 17.36 12.41
CA GLU A 170 -2.95 16.80 12.53
C GLU A 170 -3.35 15.87 11.35
N PRO A 171 -4.15 14.83 11.59
CA PRO A 171 -4.69 14.02 10.49
C PRO A 171 -5.52 14.94 9.58
N PHE A 172 -5.08 15.10 8.33
CA PHE A 172 -5.96 15.61 7.27
C PHE A 172 -7.04 14.54 7.06
N TRP A 173 -8.25 14.86 7.52
CA TRP A 173 -9.42 14.02 7.30
C TRP A 173 -9.82 14.13 5.81
N PRO A 174 -10.51 13.12 5.23
CA PRO A 174 -11.07 13.22 3.89
C PRO A 174 -12.02 14.42 3.68
N SER A 175 -12.42 15.11 4.75
CA SER A 175 -13.19 16.36 4.68
C SER A 175 -12.46 17.50 3.98
N ASP A 176 -11.14 17.41 3.77
CA ASP A 176 -10.36 18.43 3.05
C ASP A 176 -10.26 18.17 1.54
N LEU A 177 -10.92 17.11 1.05
CA LEU A 177 -11.27 16.99 -0.38
C LEU A 177 -12.39 17.96 -0.77
N VAL A 178 -13.06 18.57 0.20
CA VAL A 178 -13.93 19.70 -0.06
C VAL A 178 -13.03 20.93 -0.13
N ASP A 179 -13.07 21.67 -1.24
CA ASP A 179 -12.63 23.07 -1.22
C ASP A 179 -13.16 23.70 0.09
N HIS A 180 -12.39 24.58 0.74
CA HIS A 180 -12.80 25.40 1.89
C HIS A 180 -14.20 26.08 1.78
N ASN A 181 -14.92 25.90 0.66
CA ASN A 181 -16.25 26.41 0.35
C ASN A 181 -17.38 25.36 0.17
N GLY A 182 -17.16 24.05 0.38
CA GLY A 182 -18.27 23.07 0.32
C GLY A 182 -18.50 22.37 -1.03
N GLU A 183 -17.61 22.54 -2.02
CA GLU A 183 -17.73 21.92 -3.36
C GLU A 183 -16.91 20.62 -3.50
N GLU A 184 -17.41 19.65 -4.28
CA GLU A 184 -16.64 18.45 -4.65
C GLU A 184 -15.32 18.85 -5.36
N PRO A 185 -14.21 18.15 -5.09
CA PRO A 185 -12.92 18.49 -5.67
C PRO A 185 -12.94 18.34 -7.19
N PRO A 186 -12.20 19.19 -7.94
CA PRO A 186 -12.17 19.08 -9.39
C PRO A 186 -11.55 17.75 -9.83
N PRO A 187 -11.89 17.24 -11.03
CA PRO A 187 -11.30 16.02 -11.57
C PRO A 187 -9.79 16.06 -11.59
N GLY A 188 -9.15 14.98 -11.16
CA GLY A 188 -7.71 14.91 -11.08
C GLY A 188 -7.09 15.68 -9.92
N ALA A 189 -7.90 16.26 -9.00
CA ALA A 189 -7.43 16.77 -7.72
C ALA A 189 -6.89 15.62 -6.85
N ILE A 190 -5.87 15.93 -6.07
CA ILE A 190 -5.14 14.95 -5.28
C ILE A 190 -4.99 15.46 -3.84
N SER A 191 -5.28 14.61 -2.86
CA SER A 191 -5.17 14.91 -1.42
C SER A 191 -4.39 13.83 -0.69
N LEU A 192 -3.74 14.16 0.41
CA LEU A 192 -3.25 13.16 1.37
C LEU A 192 -4.41 12.62 2.20
N GLY A 193 -4.25 11.42 2.76
CA GLY A 193 -4.95 11.10 4.00
C GLY A 193 -4.44 9.85 4.70
N GLY A 194 -4.57 9.88 6.03
CA GLY A 194 -4.06 8.90 7.00
C GLY A 194 -2.52 8.90 7.11
N THR A 195 -1.85 8.54 8.22
CA THR A 195 -2.10 8.53 9.68
C THR A 195 -0.78 9.03 10.29
N GLN A 196 -0.82 9.81 11.36
CA GLN A 196 0.33 10.49 12.00
C GLN A 196 1.51 9.59 12.46
N ASP A 197 1.38 8.27 12.35
CA ASP A 197 2.17 7.30 13.10
C ASP A 197 3.11 6.43 12.23
N ALA A 198 3.18 6.64 10.91
CA ALA A 198 3.99 5.85 9.99
C ALA A 198 4.89 6.76 9.14
N ALA A 199 6.21 6.58 9.18
CA ALA A 199 7.16 7.34 8.35
C ALA A 199 7.54 6.58 7.05
N GLU A 200 6.94 5.40 6.83
CA GLU A 200 7.34 4.45 5.79
C GLU A 200 6.14 3.96 4.97
N ALA A 201 5.02 4.67 5.13
CA ALA A 201 3.80 4.52 4.36
C ALA A 201 3.24 5.89 4.00
N VAL A 202 2.90 6.11 2.73
CA VAL A 202 2.18 7.31 2.30
C VAL A 202 0.92 6.89 1.57
N SER A 203 -0.20 7.50 1.96
CA SER A 203 -1.51 7.27 1.34
C SER A 203 -2.01 8.58 0.75
N PHE A 204 -2.51 8.52 -0.48
CA PHE A 204 -3.02 9.68 -1.19
C PHE A 204 -4.18 9.30 -2.10
N PHE A 205 -5.05 10.27 -2.32
CA PHE A 205 -6.29 10.14 -3.04
C PHE A 205 -6.18 10.81 -4.39
N VAL A 206 -6.58 10.15 -5.47
CA VAL A 206 -6.67 10.76 -6.80
C VAL A 206 -8.11 10.78 -7.30
N THR A 207 -8.63 11.96 -7.63
CA THR A 207 -9.99 12.11 -8.16
C THR A 207 -10.05 11.67 -9.64
N PRO A 208 -10.97 10.79 -10.05
CA PRO A 208 -11.06 10.31 -11.43
C PRO A 208 -11.54 11.39 -12.42
N SER A 209 -11.39 11.13 -13.74
CA SER A 209 -11.86 12.03 -14.82
C SER A 209 -13.35 12.35 -14.71
N ASN A 210 -13.81 13.56 -15.05
CA ASN A 210 -15.25 13.86 -15.10
C ASN A 210 -16.03 13.17 -16.23
N SER A 211 -15.35 12.55 -17.19
CA SER A 211 -16.01 11.92 -18.34
C SER A 211 -16.20 10.41 -18.11
N PRO A 212 -17.44 9.90 -18.02
CA PRO A 212 -17.70 8.46 -17.91
C PRO A 212 -16.98 7.65 -18.99
N GLY A 213 -16.34 6.54 -18.60
CA GLY A 213 -15.62 5.67 -19.53
C GLY A 213 -14.28 6.22 -20.06
N LYS A 214 -13.89 7.45 -19.71
CA LYS A 214 -12.54 7.96 -20.01
C LYS A 214 -11.57 7.65 -18.87
N PHE A 215 -10.33 7.43 -19.26
CA PHE A 215 -9.20 7.33 -18.33
C PHE A 215 -8.53 8.70 -18.18
N LEU A 216 -8.12 9.03 -16.96
CA LEU A 216 -7.15 10.07 -16.66
C LEU A 216 -5.80 9.39 -16.45
N SER A 217 -4.77 9.79 -17.21
CA SER A 217 -3.40 9.35 -16.93
C SER A 217 -2.79 10.26 -15.86
N LYS A 218 -2.14 9.65 -14.87
CA LYS A 218 -1.25 10.30 -13.92
C LYS A 218 0.09 9.55 -13.92
N PHE A 219 1.16 10.26 -13.61
CA PHE A 219 2.52 9.73 -13.61
C PHE A 219 3.11 9.88 -12.22
N LEU A 220 3.34 8.74 -11.57
CA LEU A 220 3.96 8.69 -10.25
C LEU A 220 5.47 8.73 -10.39
N PHE A 221 6.12 9.58 -9.61
CA PHE A 221 7.57 9.66 -9.50
C PHE A 221 7.97 9.69 -8.02
N ILE A 222 9.01 8.93 -7.68
CA ILE A 222 9.43 8.75 -6.30
C ILE A 222 10.86 9.23 -6.19
N GLN A 223 11.09 10.11 -5.23
CA GLN A 223 12.38 10.70 -4.94
C GLN A 223 12.79 10.32 -3.53
N HIS A 224 14.02 9.86 -3.40
CA HIS A 224 14.72 9.76 -2.14
C HIS A 224 15.30 11.11 -1.74
N VAL A 225 15.17 11.45 -0.46
CA VAL A 225 15.73 12.65 0.14
C VAL A 225 16.44 12.28 1.43
N ASP A 226 17.77 12.47 1.46
CA ASP A 226 18.56 12.34 2.68
C ASP A 226 18.60 13.70 3.39
N THR A 227 17.68 13.94 4.31
CA THR A 227 17.74 15.16 5.15
C THR A 227 18.43 14.94 6.49
N TYR A 228 18.63 13.70 6.92
CA TYR A 228 19.10 13.40 8.28
C TYR A 228 20.59 13.00 8.31
N GLN A 229 21.40 13.83 8.98
CA GLN A 229 22.79 13.57 9.45
C GLN A 229 23.98 13.88 8.53
N GLY A 230 23.83 14.63 7.43
CA GLY A 230 24.99 15.05 6.63
C GLY A 230 25.79 13.90 6.03
N GLN A 231 25.18 12.70 5.95
CA GLN A 231 25.57 11.67 5.00
C GLN A 231 24.84 11.98 3.70
N TRP A 232 25.64 12.33 2.70
CA TRP A 232 25.15 12.78 1.40
C TRP A 232 25.04 11.64 0.40
N ASP A 233 25.34 10.40 0.81
CA ASP A 233 25.28 9.24 -0.04
C ASP A 233 24.08 8.38 0.36
N ALA A 234 23.19 8.11 -0.60
CA ALA A 234 22.19 7.07 -0.48
C ALA A 234 22.95 5.81 -0.05
N PRO A 235 22.42 5.01 0.89
CA PRO A 235 23.10 3.79 1.27
C PRO A 235 23.35 3.00 -0.01
N ALA A 236 24.62 2.92 -0.44
CA ALA A 236 25.01 2.47 -1.79
C ALA A 236 24.58 1.01 -2.10
N ASN A 237 23.94 0.37 -1.12
CA ASN A 237 23.51 -1.02 -1.09
C ASN A 237 22.06 -1.23 -0.58
N SER A 238 21.26 -0.19 -0.30
CA SER A 238 19.84 -0.44 0.04
C SER A 238 19.05 -0.71 -1.25
N ASN A 239 18.79 -1.99 -1.54
CA ASN A 239 17.75 -2.33 -2.51
C ASN A 239 16.42 -1.81 -1.93
N LEU A 240 15.84 -0.80 -2.55
CA LEU A 240 14.50 -0.33 -2.23
C LEU A 240 13.52 -1.39 -2.72
N ALA A 241 12.83 -2.04 -1.81
CA ALA A 241 11.59 -2.74 -2.12
C ALA A 241 10.46 -1.74 -1.94
N LEU A 242 9.66 -1.58 -3.00
CA LEU A 242 8.48 -0.74 -3.00
C LEU A 242 7.26 -1.61 -3.24
N LYS A 243 6.20 -1.32 -2.49
CA LYS A 243 4.86 -1.75 -2.84
C LYS A 243 3.98 -0.52 -3.07
N ILE A 244 3.26 -0.54 -4.19
CA ILE A 244 2.15 0.37 -4.47
C ILE A 244 0.90 -0.49 -4.54
N PHE A 245 -0.15 -0.15 -3.78
CA PHE A 245 -1.43 -0.83 -3.88
C PHE A 245 -2.60 0.15 -3.75
N TRP A 246 -3.77 -0.26 -4.20
CA TRP A 246 -5.01 0.51 -4.05
C TRP A 246 -6.09 -0.32 -3.37
N SER A 247 -6.91 0.34 -2.54
CA SER A 247 -7.91 -0.30 -1.68
C SER A 247 -9.35 -0.07 -2.15
N GLY A 248 -10.28 -0.98 -1.79
CA GLY A 248 -11.71 -0.86 -2.07
C GLY A 248 -12.16 -1.51 -3.40
N ASP A 249 -13.35 -1.14 -3.88
CA ASP A 249 -13.95 -1.65 -5.14
C ASP A 249 -13.21 -1.18 -6.42
N GLU A 250 -12.05 -0.56 -6.26
CA GLU A 250 -11.32 0.21 -7.27
C GLU A 250 -10.43 -0.63 -8.17
N ARG A 251 -10.51 -1.96 -8.06
CA ARG A 251 -9.67 -2.90 -8.81
C ARG A 251 -9.78 -2.72 -10.31
N ASN A 252 -10.98 -2.36 -10.78
CA ASN A 252 -11.27 -2.08 -12.17
C ASN A 252 -11.12 -0.59 -12.54
N ASN A 253 -10.74 0.26 -11.58
CA ASN A 253 -10.62 1.70 -11.74
C ASN A 253 -9.19 2.11 -12.06
N ILE A 254 -8.18 1.41 -11.53
CA ILE A 254 -6.79 1.64 -11.91
C ILE A 254 -6.33 0.61 -12.92
N LEU A 255 -5.84 1.10 -14.05
CA LEU A 255 -5.08 0.34 -15.01
C LEU A 255 -3.64 0.83 -15.00
N VAL A 256 -2.70 -0.07 -14.73
CA VAL A 256 -1.28 0.16 -15.00
C VAL A 256 -0.95 -0.48 -16.35
N PRO A 257 -0.66 0.31 -17.40
CA PRO A 257 -0.47 -0.23 -18.75
C PRO A 257 0.65 -1.27 -18.78
N PRO A 258 0.47 -2.40 -19.50
CA PRO A 258 1.57 -3.28 -19.85
C PRO A 258 2.55 -2.46 -20.69
N ARG A 259 3.71 -2.22 -20.12
CA ARG A 259 4.81 -1.57 -20.81
C ARG A 259 5.77 -2.77 -21.11
N GLN A 260 6.56 -2.78 -22.19
CA GLN A 260 7.42 -3.94 -22.53
C GLN A 260 8.77 -3.80 -21.78
N TRP A 261 8.97 -4.50 -20.66
CA TRP A 261 10.15 -4.32 -19.79
C TRP A 261 10.89 -5.64 -19.63
N GLY A 262 12.19 -5.62 -19.93
CA GLY A 262 13.11 -6.72 -19.61
C GLY A 262 13.44 -6.86 -18.12
N GLY A 263 12.60 -6.36 -17.21
CA GLY A 263 12.76 -6.40 -15.75
C GLY A 263 11.41 -6.68 -15.07
N ARG A 264 11.40 -7.62 -14.13
CA ARG A 264 10.20 -8.23 -13.51
C ARG A 264 9.37 -7.20 -12.73
N TYR A 265 8.25 -6.75 -13.31
CA TYR A 265 7.08 -6.37 -12.52
C TYR A 265 6.11 -7.54 -12.53
N LEU A 266 5.72 -8.02 -11.35
CA LEU A 266 4.59 -8.90 -11.23
C LEU A 266 3.35 -7.99 -11.21
N ARG A 267 2.58 -7.96 -12.30
CA ARG A 267 1.14 -7.66 -12.13
C ARG A 267 0.61 -8.74 -11.20
N ASN A 268 -0.25 -8.37 -10.24
CA ASN A 268 -0.64 -9.22 -9.12
C ASN A 268 0.44 -9.34 -8.03
N GLY A 269 0.92 -8.19 -7.53
CA GLY A 269 1.72 -8.15 -6.31
C GLY A 269 0.93 -8.68 -5.11
N SER A 270 1.63 -9.03 -4.03
CA SER A 270 0.98 -9.55 -2.84
C SER A 270 0.19 -8.46 -2.12
N THR A 271 -1.06 -8.77 -1.79
CA THR A 271 -1.97 -7.85 -1.09
C THR A 271 -2.25 -8.29 0.34
N THR A 272 -2.05 -9.58 0.68
CA THR A 272 -1.96 -9.98 2.07
C THR A 272 -0.61 -9.52 2.65
N ALA A 273 -0.69 -8.53 3.54
CA ALA A 273 0.46 -7.86 4.14
C ALA A 273 0.22 -7.58 5.64
N ALA A 274 1.18 -6.93 6.30
CA ALA A 274 1.06 -6.48 7.68
C ALA A 274 0.59 -7.60 8.64
N HIS A 275 -0.43 -7.35 9.47
CA HIS A 275 -0.92 -8.33 10.44
C HIS A 275 -1.53 -9.59 9.81
N GLY A 276 -2.05 -9.50 8.58
CA GLY A 276 -2.47 -10.67 7.80
C GLY A 276 -1.29 -11.55 7.35
N ASN A 277 -0.10 -10.97 7.25
CA ASN A 277 1.12 -11.61 6.78
C ASN A 277 2.10 -11.94 7.92
N THR A 278 1.59 -12.58 8.97
CA THR A 278 2.42 -13.08 10.10
C THR A 278 2.07 -14.53 10.42
N PRO A 279 3.00 -15.37 10.90
CA PRO A 279 2.69 -16.75 11.26
C PRO A 279 1.68 -16.81 12.41
N GLY A 280 1.57 -15.74 13.19
CA GLY A 280 0.68 -15.60 14.32
C GLY A 280 -0.80 -15.52 13.98
N ALA A 281 -1.12 -15.03 12.79
CA ALA A 281 -2.48 -14.90 12.30
C ALA A 281 -2.79 -15.97 11.25
N MET A 282 -4.02 -16.48 11.27
CA MET A 282 -4.61 -17.21 10.15
C MET A 282 -5.42 -16.24 9.31
N SER A 283 -4.86 -15.85 8.17
CA SER A 283 -5.52 -15.05 7.16
C SER A 283 -6.47 -15.91 6.32
N ILE A 284 -7.66 -15.38 6.05
CA ILE A 284 -8.76 -16.14 5.45
C ILE A 284 -9.12 -15.56 4.08
N CYS A 285 -9.06 -16.40 3.05
CA CYS A 285 -9.56 -16.11 1.71
C CYS A 285 -11.09 -16.34 1.62
N ALA A 286 -11.75 -15.69 0.67
CA ALA A 286 -13.16 -15.89 0.40
C ALA A 286 -13.38 -16.93 -0.70
N VAL A 287 -14.39 -17.79 -0.53
CA VAL A 287 -14.86 -18.74 -1.55
C VAL A 287 -16.37 -18.57 -1.65
N ASP A 288 -16.94 -18.32 -2.83
CA ASP A 288 -18.40 -18.40 -2.96
C ASP A 288 -18.87 -19.80 -2.56
N TYR A 289 -19.91 -19.93 -1.72
CA TYR A 289 -20.40 -21.25 -1.31
C TYR A 289 -20.75 -22.15 -2.52
N ARG A 290 -21.14 -21.57 -3.66
CA ARG A 290 -21.44 -22.27 -4.93
C ARG A 290 -20.18 -22.78 -5.65
N ASN A 291 -19.01 -22.29 -5.29
CA ASN A 291 -17.70 -22.71 -5.80
C ASN A 291 -17.02 -23.74 -4.88
N THR A 292 -17.80 -24.48 -4.09
CA THR A 292 -17.30 -25.52 -3.17
C THR A 292 -17.62 -26.94 -3.67
N PRO A 293 -17.00 -28.00 -3.09
CA PRO A 293 -17.24 -29.38 -3.53
C PRO A 293 -18.69 -29.83 -3.45
N ALA A 294 -19.49 -29.27 -2.53
CA ALA A 294 -20.93 -29.54 -2.42
C ALA A 294 -21.71 -29.14 -3.69
N TYR A 295 -21.16 -28.22 -4.49
CA TYR A 295 -21.74 -27.72 -5.74
C TYR A 295 -20.95 -28.18 -6.98
N GLY A 296 -20.13 -29.23 -6.84
CA GLY A 296 -19.41 -29.85 -7.95
C GLY A 296 -18.06 -29.22 -8.30
N VAL A 297 -17.55 -28.29 -7.48
CA VAL A 297 -16.25 -27.62 -7.69
C VAL A 297 -15.21 -28.17 -6.71
N SER A 298 -14.25 -28.97 -7.20
CA SER A 298 -13.18 -29.58 -6.39
C SER A 298 -11.81 -29.50 -7.07
N PRO A 299 -10.80 -28.87 -6.44
CA PRO A 299 -10.86 -28.18 -5.15
C PRO A 299 -11.77 -26.94 -5.20
N ALA A 300 -12.18 -26.44 -4.04
CA ALA A 300 -12.92 -25.18 -3.95
C ALA A 300 -12.12 -24.04 -4.60
N VAL A 301 -12.80 -23.11 -5.26
CA VAL A 301 -12.16 -21.99 -5.96
C VAL A 301 -12.37 -20.71 -5.17
N ALA A 302 -11.26 -20.08 -4.76
CA ALA A 302 -11.26 -18.78 -4.12
C ALA A 302 -11.85 -17.73 -5.06
N GLU A 303 -12.54 -16.75 -4.49
CA GLU A 303 -12.96 -15.55 -5.20
C GLU A 303 -11.71 -14.85 -5.75
N ASP A 304 -11.78 -14.39 -6.99
CA ASP A 304 -10.69 -13.71 -7.70
C ASP A 304 -10.17 -12.48 -6.95
N PHE A 305 -10.99 -12.03 -6.02
CA PHE A 305 -10.77 -10.83 -5.29
C PHE A 305 -10.00 -11.09 -3.97
N SER A 306 -9.86 -12.35 -3.55
CA SER A 306 -9.23 -12.73 -2.28
C SER A 306 -7.74 -12.41 -2.28
N GLY A 307 -7.30 -11.57 -1.33
CA GLY A 307 -5.91 -11.14 -1.23
C GLY A 307 -4.92 -12.30 -1.21
N GLN A 308 -3.77 -12.11 -1.86
CA GLN A 308 -2.74 -13.13 -2.01
C GLN A 308 -1.45 -12.73 -1.29
N GLY A 309 -0.79 -13.71 -0.66
CA GLY A 309 0.63 -13.63 -0.25
C GLY A 309 1.56 -13.47 -1.48
N ILE A 310 2.88 -13.30 -1.37
CA ILE A 310 3.84 -13.58 -0.31
C ILE A 310 4.67 -12.32 0.05
N THR A 311 4.02 -11.29 0.60
CA THR A 311 4.68 -10.02 0.96
C THR A 311 5.95 -10.33 1.78
N PRO A 312 7.15 -9.91 1.32
CA PRO A 312 8.40 -10.20 2.02
C PRO A 312 8.54 -9.37 3.28
N ILE A 313 9.13 -9.97 4.32
CA ILE A 313 9.57 -9.27 5.52
C ILE A 313 11.09 -9.10 5.42
N TYR A 314 11.56 -7.84 5.41
CA TYR A 314 12.98 -7.49 5.27
C TYR A 314 13.64 -7.14 6.59
N HIS A 315 12.87 -6.66 7.57
CA HIS A 315 13.39 -6.25 8.88
C HIS A 315 12.66 -6.98 10.00
N ASP A 316 13.34 -7.15 11.13
CA ASP A 316 12.70 -7.60 12.37
C ASP A 316 11.87 -6.49 13.03
N ALA A 317 11.22 -6.82 14.15
CA ALA A 317 10.36 -5.90 14.88
C ALA A 317 11.12 -4.73 15.53
N GLN A 318 12.46 -4.82 15.58
CA GLN A 318 13.35 -3.78 16.08
C GLN A 318 13.93 -2.89 14.96
N GLY A 319 13.59 -3.20 13.70
CA GLY A 319 14.08 -2.49 12.52
C GLY A 319 15.43 -2.98 12.01
N ALA A 320 16.00 -4.06 12.56
CA ALA A 320 17.24 -4.62 12.04
C ALA A 320 16.97 -5.44 10.77
N ALA A 321 17.85 -5.30 9.77
CA ALA A 321 17.73 -6.04 8.52
C ALA A 321 17.91 -7.56 8.74
N LEU A 322 17.04 -8.35 8.15
CA LEU A 322 17.14 -9.80 8.15
C LEU A 322 18.20 -10.25 7.12
N PRO A 323 19.04 -11.26 7.45
CA PRO A 323 20.02 -11.79 6.49
C PRO A 323 19.38 -12.36 5.21
N VAL A 324 18.16 -12.87 5.33
CA VAL A 324 17.33 -13.36 4.22
C VAL A 324 15.90 -12.88 4.45
N PRO A 325 15.24 -12.26 3.46
CA PRO A 325 13.84 -11.87 3.59
C PRO A 325 12.94 -13.09 3.86
N VAL A 326 12.05 -12.98 4.84
CA VAL A 326 11.10 -14.04 5.19
C VAL A 326 9.83 -13.86 4.37
N ARG A 327 9.21 -14.96 3.95
CA ARG A 327 7.95 -14.96 3.20
C ARG A 327 7.03 -16.00 3.79
N TYR A 328 5.81 -15.60 4.11
CA TYR A 328 4.77 -16.50 4.59
C TYR A 328 3.82 -16.82 3.44
N LEU A 329 3.45 -18.10 3.33
CA LEU A 329 2.38 -18.50 2.43
C LEU A 329 1.07 -18.06 3.06
N LYS A 330 0.38 -17.16 2.36
CA LYS A 330 -0.89 -16.55 2.73
C LYS A 330 -1.77 -16.47 1.48
N PRO A 331 -3.10 -16.53 1.58
CA PRO A 331 -3.86 -16.80 2.81
C PRO A 331 -3.67 -18.23 3.34
N ASP A 332 -3.94 -18.46 4.62
CA ASP A 332 -3.71 -19.75 5.29
C ASP A 332 -4.83 -20.75 4.99
N VAL A 333 -6.07 -20.26 4.94
CA VAL A 333 -7.28 -21.05 4.67
C VAL A 333 -8.28 -20.22 3.87
N CYS A 334 -9.30 -20.87 3.33
CA CYS A 334 -10.42 -20.22 2.67
C CYS A 334 -11.74 -20.57 3.36
N ALA A 335 -12.64 -19.60 3.48
CA ALA A 335 -13.96 -19.78 4.09
C ALA A 335 -15.09 -19.43 3.12
N PRO A 336 -16.25 -20.12 3.21
CA PRO A 336 -17.39 -19.83 2.35
C PRO A 336 -18.00 -18.46 2.67
N GLN A 337 -18.26 -17.68 1.63
CA GLN A 337 -18.98 -16.41 1.68
C GLN A 337 -20.28 -16.46 0.88
N ASN A 338 -20.99 -15.34 0.81
CA ASN A 338 -22.36 -15.25 0.25
C ASN A 338 -23.32 -16.25 0.93
N THR A 339 -23.01 -16.63 2.17
CA THR A 339 -23.86 -17.42 3.04
C THR A 339 -24.80 -16.46 3.76
N GLY A 340 -26.10 -16.75 3.77
CA GLY A 340 -27.08 -15.87 4.40
C GLY A 340 -26.84 -15.80 5.92
N ASN A 341 -26.39 -14.65 6.43
CA ASN A 341 -26.17 -14.42 7.86
C ASN A 341 -27.30 -13.60 8.54
N SER A 342 -28.30 -13.18 7.76
CA SER A 342 -29.47 -12.44 8.25
C SER A 342 -30.75 -13.16 7.85
N ALA A 343 -31.32 -13.93 8.78
CA ALA A 343 -32.70 -14.42 8.64
C ALA A 343 -33.67 -13.26 8.94
N ALA A 344 -33.92 -12.42 7.93
CA ALA A 344 -35.15 -11.64 7.85
C ALA A 344 -35.83 -12.00 6.53
N GLY A 345 -36.65 -13.05 6.57
CA GLY A 345 -37.73 -13.27 5.60
C GLY A 345 -37.32 -13.55 4.15
N THR A 346 -36.56 -14.62 3.92
CA THR A 346 -36.82 -15.70 2.94
C THR A 346 -35.50 -16.47 2.78
N SER A 347 -35.34 -17.51 3.59
CA SER A 347 -34.23 -18.45 3.50
C SER A 347 -34.25 -19.12 2.12
N ALA A 348 -33.22 -18.89 1.30
CA ALA A 348 -32.99 -19.66 0.07
C ALA A 348 -32.32 -21.03 0.34
N LEU A 349 -32.11 -21.40 1.60
CA LEU A 349 -31.66 -22.73 1.98
C LEU A 349 -32.53 -23.23 3.14
N SER A 350 -33.25 -24.32 2.90
CA SER A 350 -34.06 -24.95 3.93
C SER A 350 -33.12 -25.73 4.86
N LYS A 351 -33.48 -25.81 6.13
CA LYS A 351 -32.74 -26.55 7.18
C LYS A 351 -32.62 -28.07 6.91
N ALA A 352 -33.11 -28.55 5.77
CA ALA A 352 -33.06 -29.94 5.32
C ALA A 352 -31.79 -30.28 4.51
N ASP A 353 -30.94 -29.30 4.21
CA ASP A 353 -29.69 -29.50 3.45
C ASP A 353 -28.44 -29.68 4.35
N TYR A 354 -28.64 -30.03 5.64
CA TYR A 354 -27.56 -30.33 6.61
C TYR A 354 -27.48 -31.81 6.96
#